data_AF-A0A5C8SXL9-F1
#
_entry.id   AF-A0A5C8SXL9-F1
#
_cell.length_a   1.000
_cell.length_b   1.000
_cell.length_c   1.000
_cell.angle_alpha   90.00
_cell.angle_beta   90.00
_cell.angle_gamma   90.00
#
_symmetry.space_group_name_H-M   'P 1'
#
loop_
_entity.id
_entity.type
_entity.pdbx_description
1 polymer ?
#
loop_
_entity_poly.entity_id
_entity_poly.type
_entity_poly.pdbx_seq_one_letter_code
_entity_poly.pdbx_strand_id
1 'polypeptide(L)' 'VVADWPGLAPASLLDGRDLRPTLDLRAVLKGVLRDHLGLPDRALSDTVFPGSGGVAPTRDLLA' A
#
# COMPACT_ATOMS: atom_id res chain seq x y z
N VAL A 1 -6.47 -11.05 6.75
CA VAL A 1 -5.94 -10.62 5.44
C VAL A 1 -6.28 -9.16 5.26
N VAL A 2 -5.31 -8.28 5.03
CA VAL A 2 -5.54 -6.85 4.74
C VAL A 2 -5.80 -6.72 3.24
N ALA A 3 -7.05 -6.96 2.82
CA ALA A 3 -7.45 -6.80 1.42
C ALA A 3 -8.97 -6.59 1.31
N ASP A 4 -9.37 -5.65 0.45
CA ASP A 4 -10.73 -5.55 -0.05
C ASP A 4 -10.82 -6.38 -1.34
N TRP A 5 -11.49 -7.53 -1.28
CA TRP A 5 -11.65 -8.39 -2.45
C TRP A 5 -12.63 -7.77 -3.46
N PRO A 6 -12.19 -7.44 -4.69
CA PRO A 6 -13.03 -6.70 -5.63
C PRO A 6 -14.05 -7.59 -6.38
N GLY A 7 -13.91 -8.92 -6.33
CA GLY A 7 -14.73 -9.86 -7.09
C GLY A 7 -14.27 -10.08 -8.53
N LEU A 8 -15.00 -10.93 -9.26
CA LEU A 8 -14.71 -11.30 -10.66
C LEU A 8 -15.64 -10.61 -11.68
N ALA A 9 -16.40 -9.60 -11.25
CA ALA A 9 -17.22 -8.81 -12.18
C ALA A 9 -16.32 -8.06 -13.18
N PRO A 10 -16.73 -7.84 -14.44
CA PRO A 10 -15.88 -7.19 -15.45
C PRO A 10 -15.32 -5.83 -15.00
N ALA A 11 -16.10 -5.02 -14.28
CA ALA A 11 -15.67 -3.72 -13.75
C ALA A 11 -14.66 -3.80 -12.58
N SER A 12 -14.49 -4.98 -12.01
CA SER A 12 -13.57 -5.29 -10.90
C SER A 12 -12.24 -5.88 -11.37
N LEU A 13 -12.08 -6.07 -12.69
CA LEU A 13 -10.86 -6.61 -13.28
C LEU A 13 -9.97 -5.49 -13.85
N LEU A 14 -8.67 -5.63 -13.70
CA LEU A 14 -7.64 -4.93 -14.45
C LEU A 14 -7.48 -5.61 -15.81
N ASP A 15 -7.60 -4.84 -16.88
CA ASP A 15 -7.48 -5.28 -18.28
C ASP A 15 -8.36 -6.51 -18.64
N GLY A 16 -9.48 -6.68 -17.93
CA GLY A 16 -10.44 -7.76 -18.16
C GLY A 16 -9.95 -9.16 -17.75
N ARG A 17 -8.81 -9.28 -17.05
CA ARG A 17 -8.23 -10.57 -16.65
C ARG A 17 -7.80 -10.61 -15.19
N ASP A 18 -7.02 -9.63 -14.77
CA ASP A 18 -6.41 -9.61 -13.44
C ASP A 18 -7.36 -8.95 -12.45
N LEU A 19 -7.25 -9.22 -11.15
CA LEU A 19 -8.04 -8.46 -10.17
C LEU A 19 -7.57 -7.02 -10.15
N ARG A 20 -8.50 -6.07 -10.06
CA ARG A 20 -8.13 -4.66 -9.90
C ARG A 20 -7.47 -4.46 -8.53
N PRO A 21 -6.28 -3.83 -8.46
CA PRO A 21 -5.67 -3.47 -7.18
C PRO A 21 -6.60 -2.56 -6.37
N THR A 22 -6.83 -2.91 -5.11
CA THR A 22 -7.68 -2.15 -4.18
C THR A 22 -6.89 -1.42 -3.09
N LEU A 23 -5.57 -1.63 -3.04
CA LEU A 23 -4.68 -1.03 -2.04
C LEU A 23 -3.47 -0.37 -2.71
N ASP A 24 -3.08 0.80 -2.22
CA ASP A 24 -1.83 1.44 -2.64
C ASP A 24 -0.65 0.69 -2.04
N LEU A 25 0.19 0.08 -2.90
CA LEU A 25 1.34 -0.71 -2.46
C LEU A 25 2.34 0.11 -1.63
N ARG A 26 2.42 1.43 -1.84
CA ARG A 26 3.28 2.31 -1.05
C ARG A 26 2.82 2.38 0.40
N ALA A 27 1.52 2.31 0.67
CA ALA A 27 1.00 2.26 2.05
C ALA A 27 1.55 1.03 2.79
N VAL A 28 1.51 -0.13 2.14
CA VAL A 28 2.02 -1.40 2.70
C VAL A 28 3.53 -1.31 2.94
N LEU A 29 4.29 -0.90 1.92
CA LEU A 29 5.75 -0.82 2.03
C LEU A 29 6.20 0.22 3.06
N LYS A 30 5.54 1.38 3.15
CA LYS A 30 5.81 2.36 4.20
C LYS A 30 5.58 1.76 5.58
N GLY A 31 4.51 0.98 5.76
CA GLY A 31 4.22 0.28 7.03
C GLY A 31 5.36 -0.66 7.41
N VAL A 32 5.78 -1.53 6.49
CA VAL A 32 6.90 -2.47 6.73
C VAL A 32 8.19 -1.72 7.04
N LEU A 33 8.55 -0.71 6.25
CA LEU A 33 9.81 0.03 6.46
C LEU A 33 9.81 0.85 7.74
N ARG A 34 8.68 1.43 8.13
CA ARG A 34 8.53 2.15 9.40
C ARG A 34 8.64 1.18 10.57
N ASP A 35 7.86 0.10 10.55
CA ASP A 35 7.69 -0.76 11.72
C ASP A 35 8.84 -1.78 11.85
N HIS A 36 9.49 -2.18 10.74
CA HIS A 36 10.62 -3.11 10.76
C HIS A 36 11.98 -2.41 10.85
N LEU A 37 12.16 -1.29 10.13
CA LEU A 37 13.46 -0.60 10.02
C LEU A 37 13.50 0.73 10.77
N GLY A 38 12.40 1.18 11.39
CA GLY A 38 12.35 2.41 12.17
C GLY A 38 12.48 3.68 11.33
N LEU A 39 12.21 3.63 10.02
CA LEU A 39 12.36 4.81 9.16
C LEU A 39 11.30 5.88 9.51
N PRO A 40 11.69 7.16 9.65
CA PRO A 40 10.74 8.22 9.96
C PRO A 40 9.85 8.54 8.75
N ASP A 41 8.59 8.91 9.01
CA ASP A 41 7.58 9.22 7.99
C ASP A 41 8.05 10.25 6.95
N ARG A 42 8.88 11.22 7.38
CA ARG A 42 9.47 12.22 6.49
C ARG A 42 10.42 11.60 5.47
N ALA A 43 11.33 10.73 5.90
CA ALA A 43 12.25 10.05 4.97
C ALA A 43 11.47 9.14 4.00
N LEU A 44 10.43 8.48 4.49
CA LEU A 44 9.55 7.65 3.67
C LEU A 44 8.80 8.48 2.61
N SER A 45 8.34 9.67 2.93
CA SER A 45 7.51 10.49 2.02
C SER A 45 8.31 11.41 1.10
N ASP A 46 9.50 11.85 1.51
CA ASP A 46 10.33 12.80 0.75
C ASP A 46 11.41 12.10 -0.08
N THR A 47 11.91 10.94 0.36
CA THR A 47 13.07 10.27 -0.25
C THR A 47 12.73 8.90 -0.82
N VAL A 48 12.11 8.02 -0.03
CA VAL A 48 11.85 6.63 -0.47
C VAL A 48 10.65 6.58 -1.44
N PHE A 49 9.59 7.32 -1.13
CA PHE A 49 8.39 7.42 -1.98
C PHE A 49 8.02 8.89 -2.25
N PRO A 50 8.82 9.63 -3.03
CA PRO A 50 8.56 11.04 -3.32
C PRO A 50 7.14 11.26 -3.89
N GLY A 51 6.48 12.33 -3.43
CA GLY A 51 5.13 12.69 -3.88
C GLY A 51 4.00 11.82 -3.29
N SER A 52 4.31 10.94 -2.33
CA SER A 52 3.31 10.07 -1.69
C SER A 52 2.90 10.54 -0.28
N GLY A 53 3.11 11.82 0.07
CA GLY A 53 2.81 12.35 1.41
C GLY A 53 1.36 12.15 1.86
N GLY A 54 0.41 12.08 0.93
CA GLY A 54 -1.00 11.77 1.21
C GLY A 54 -1.31 10.28 1.43
N VAL A 55 -0.33 9.39 1.25
CA VAL A 55 -0.49 7.93 1.43
C VAL A 55 0.06 7.54 2.79
N ALA A 56 -0.86 7.26 3.72
CA ALA A 56 -0.53 6.83 5.07
C ALA A 56 0.05 5.40 5.08
N PRO A 57 1.02 5.10 5.96
CA PRO A 57 1.51 3.73 6.14
C PRO A 57 0.40 2.82 6.69
N THR A 58 0.26 1.64 6.11
CA THR A 58 -0.59 0.58 6.68
C THR A 58 -0.04 0.19 8.05
N ARG A 59 -0.93 0.06 9.05
CA ARG A 59 -0.56 -0.26 10.43
C ARG A 59 -0.70 -1.77 10.68
N ASP A 60 -0.12 -2.21 11.79
CA ASP A 60 -0.31 -3.56 12.35
C ASP A 60 0.09 -4.69 11.36
N LEU A 61 1.08 -4.41 10.50
CA LEU A 61 1.61 -5.40 9.55
C LEU A 61 2.60 -6.37 10.20
N LEU A 62 3.19 -5.99 11.33
CA LEU A 62 4.20 -6.75 12.07
C LEU A 62 3.73 -6.95 13.52
N ALA A 63 4.08 -8.10 14.09
CA ALA A 63 3.67 -8.55 15.44
C ALA A 63 4.64 -8.11 16.54
#